data_AF-A0A8H3DAG0-F1
#
_entry.id   AF-A0A8H3DAG0-F1
#
_cell.length_a   1.000
_cell.length_b   1.000
_cell.length_c   1.000
_cell.angle_alpha   90.00
_cell.angle_beta   90.00
_cell.angle_gamma   90.00
#
_symmetry.space_group_name_H-M   'P 1'
#
loop_
_entity.id
_entity.type
_entity.pdbx_description
1 polymer ?
#
loop_
_entity_poly.entity_id
_entity_poly.type
_entity_poly.pdbx_seq_one_letter_code
_entity_poly.pdbx_strand_id
1 'polypeptide(L)'
;MQDTDSFRLGDLSSEIIIQILHHCDCVAILRFAATCKGYHELVEESISLQLHIELEANGLELVKGTCKQDATYSVILEDLKRFQEAWLKLDFREPILRSLGGARGPLWDLREGFYIKGFSRTEGRFADTIQLIPLDAETPDPPPLMFNFEFKEFTTDPGQALVVLMSGDLDRQAPFDSV
;
A
#
# COMPACT_ATOMS: atom_id res chain seq x y z
N MET A 1 20.67 39.46 40.46
CA MET A 1 19.39 39.36 39.75
C MET A 1 19.73 39.06 38.31
N GLN A 2 19.68 37.78 37.92
CA GLN A 2 19.71 37.38 36.52
C GLN A 2 18.24 37.22 36.13
N ASP A 3 17.75 38.11 35.28
CA ASP A 3 16.54 37.85 34.49
C ASP A 3 16.86 36.65 33.61
N THR A 4 16.42 35.47 34.04
CA THR A 4 16.23 34.37 33.11
C THR A 4 15.09 34.78 32.20
N ASP A 5 15.44 35.26 31.00
CA ASP A 5 14.51 35.41 29.88
C ASP A 5 13.78 34.08 29.70
N SER A 6 12.59 33.99 30.29
CA SER A 6 11.69 32.87 30.15
C SER A 6 11.15 32.93 28.72
N PHE A 7 11.89 32.35 27.78
CA PHE A 7 11.40 32.10 26.42
C PHE A 7 10.08 31.35 26.51
N ARG A 8 8.98 32.00 26.10
CA ARG A 8 7.68 31.34 26.03
C ARG A 8 7.54 30.74 24.66
N LEU A 9 6.97 29.54 24.60
CA LEU A 9 6.71 28.88 23.32
C LEU A 9 5.78 29.71 22.41
N GLY A 10 4.94 30.57 23.01
CA GLY A 10 4.10 31.53 22.28
C GLY A 10 4.84 32.66 21.57
N ASP A 11 6.15 32.83 21.82
CA ASP A 11 6.98 33.81 21.13
C ASP A 11 7.57 33.26 19.82
N LEU A 12 7.39 31.95 19.56
CA LEU A 12 7.82 31.29 18.33
C LEU A 12 6.76 31.42 17.23
N SER A 13 7.21 31.39 15.97
CA SER A 13 6.29 31.35 14.84
C SER A 13 5.57 29.99 14.75
N SER A 14 4.38 29.99 14.18
CA SER A 14 3.55 28.81 13.98
C SER A 14 4.30 27.67 13.28
N GLU A 15 5.13 28.00 12.30
CA GLU A 15 5.88 27.04 11.50
C GLU A 15 6.93 26.30 12.35
N ILE A 16 7.60 27.02 13.25
CA ILE A 16 8.60 26.42 14.15
C ILE A 16 7.92 25.52 15.17
N ILE A 17 6.79 25.94 15.72
CA ILE A 17 5.99 25.11 16.64
C ILE A 17 5.55 23.82 15.90
N ILE A 18 5.04 23.94 14.68
CA ILE A 18 4.65 22.78 13.85
C ILE A 18 5.84 21.85 13.61
N GLN A 19 7.02 22.38 13.27
CA GLN A 19 8.23 21.56 13.09
C GLN A 19 8.64 20.81 14.36
N ILE A 20 8.56 21.47 15.53
CA ILE A 20 8.83 20.82 16.82
C ILE A 20 7.84 19.67 17.05
N LEU A 21 6.56 19.91 16.78
CA LEU A 21 5.50 18.91 16.99
C LEU A 21 5.63 17.70 16.07
N HIS A 22 6.18 17.85 14.86
CA HIS A 22 6.50 16.70 13.98
C HIS A 22 7.55 15.74 14.57
N HIS A 23 8.27 16.14 15.63
CA HIS A 23 9.18 15.27 16.37
C HIS A 23 8.55 14.65 17.62
N CYS A 24 7.26 14.90 17.86
CA CYS A 24 6.52 14.36 18.99
C CYS A 24 5.62 13.18 18.57
N ASP A 25 5.25 12.35 19.53
CA ASP A 25 4.22 11.33 19.34
C ASP A 25 2.82 11.97 19.32
N CYS A 26 1.85 11.26 18.73
CA CYS A 26 0.49 11.76 18.59
C CYS A 26 -0.14 12.11 19.95
N VAL A 27 0.21 11.36 21.00
CA VAL A 27 -0.26 11.60 22.37
C VAL A 27 0.25 12.94 22.92
N ALA A 28 1.53 13.27 22.73
CA ALA A 28 2.10 14.54 23.15
C ALA A 28 1.52 15.71 22.35
N ILE A 29 1.30 15.55 21.04
CA ILE A 29 0.68 16.59 20.21
C ILE A 29 -0.74 16.89 20.68
N LEU A 30 -1.55 15.87 20.96
CA LEU A 30 -2.92 16.04 21.46
C LEU A 30 -2.94 16.67 22.87
N ARG A 31 -2.00 16.30 23.75
CA ARG A 31 -1.84 16.95 25.06
C ARG A 31 -1.45 18.41 24.92
N PHE A 32 -0.57 18.73 23.98
CA PHE A 32 -0.18 20.09 23.66
C PHE A 32 -1.39 20.92 23.19
N ALA A 33 -2.18 20.39 22.26
CA ALA A 33 -3.41 21.02 21.78
C ALA A 33 -4.43 21.29 22.92
N ALA A 34 -4.49 20.41 23.92
CA ALA A 34 -5.38 20.58 25.07
C ALA A 34 -4.95 21.68 26.06
N THR A 35 -3.76 22.28 25.91
CA THR A 35 -3.26 23.29 26.87
C THR A 35 -3.87 24.68 26.67
N CYS A 36 -4.08 25.12 25.42
CA CYS A 36 -4.69 26.41 25.12
C CYS A 36 -5.39 26.44 23.76
N LYS A 37 -6.33 27.37 23.59
CA LYS A 37 -7.15 27.49 22.36
C LYS A 37 -6.31 27.74 21.11
N GLY A 38 -5.28 28.60 21.20
CA GLY A 38 -4.43 28.89 20.05
C GLY A 38 -3.60 27.69 19.59
N TYR A 39 -3.19 26.82 20.51
CA TYR A 39 -2.48 25.59 20.16
C TYR A 39 -3.42 24.51 19.63
N HIS A 40 -4.65 24.46 20.13
CA HIS A 40 -5.70 23.65 19.52
C HIS A 40 -5.94 24.05 18.07
N GLU A 41 -6.17 25.34 17.81
CA GLU A 41 -6.38 25.89 16.46
C GLU A 41 -5.16 25.62 15.55
N LEU A 42 -3.93 25.76 16.06
CA LEU A 42 -2.71 25.47 15.29
C LEU A 42 -2.63 24.00 14.84
N VAL A 43 -2.93 23.05 15.73
CA VAL A 43 -2.91 21.61 15.41
C VAL A 43 -4.08 21.27 14.48
N GLU A 44 -5.25 21.87 14.71
CA GLU A 44 -6.45 21.67 13.90
C GLU A 44 -6.33 22.29 12.50
N GLU A 45 -5.62 23.39 12.30
CA GLU A 45 -5.46 24.01 10.97
C GLU A 45 -4.29 23.41 10.17
N SER A 46 -3.33 22.79 10.86
CA SER A 46 -2.15 22.18 10.21
C SER A 46 -2.48 20.80 9.62
N ILE A 47 -2.71 20.76 8.31
CA ILE A 47 -2.89 19.52 7.53
C ILE A 47 -1.75 18.54 7.79
N SER A 48 -0.51 19.04 7.88
CA SER A 48 0.65 18.20 8.14
C SER A 48 0.60 17.50 9.49
N LEU A 49 0.18 18.19 10.56
CA LEU A 49 0.08 17.62 11.90
C LEU A 49 -1.12 16.69 12.01
N GLN A 50 -2.26 17.06 11.40
CA GLN A 50 -3.40 16.16 11.32
C GLN A 50 -3.03 14.83 10.65
N LEU A 51 -2.33 14.89 9.51
CA LEU A 51 -1.88 13.69 8.82
C LEU A 51 -0.90 12.88 9.67
N HIS A 52 0.05 13.52 10.33
CA HIS A 52 0.98 12.86 11.25
C HIS A 52 0.23 12.10 12.37
N ILE A 53 -0.72 12.76 13.03
CA ILE A 53 -1.55 12.16 14.09
C ILE A 53 -2.33 10.96 13.54
N GLU A 54 -3.01 11.11 12.41
CA GLU A 54 -3.82 10.04 11.83
C GLU A 54 -2.99 8.83 11.42
N LEU A 55 -1.84 9.06 10.79
CA LEU A 55 -0.93 7.97 10.42
C LEU A 55 -0.46 7.22 11.65
N GLU A 56 0.04 7.94 12.66
CA GLU A 56 0.55 7.34 13.89
C GLU A 56 -0.54 6.60 14.68
N ALA A 57 -1.74 7.20 14.81
CA ALA A 57 -2.88 6.60 15.52
C ALA A 57 -3.36 5.30 14.87
N ASN A 58 -3.21 5.16 13.55
CA ASN A 58 -3.58 3.96 12.80
C ASN A 58 -2.40 3.00 12.55
N GLY A 59 -1.19 3.32 13.06
CA GLY A 59 0.01 2.51 12.83
C GLY A 59 0.45 2.45 11.36
N LEU A 60 0.20 3.54 10.62
CA LEU A 60 0.52 3.68 9.21
C LEU A 60 1.76 4.58 9.03
N GLU A 61 2.50 4.34 7.95
CA GLU A 61 3.64 5.17 7.56
C GLU A 61 3.54 5.53 6.07
N LEU A 62 4.03 6.73 5.72
CA LEU A 62 4.19 7.09 4.31
C LEU A 62 5.38 6.34 3.72
N VAL A 63 5.11 5.45 2.77
CA VAL A 63 6.16 4.78 2.01
C VAL A 63 6.88 5.80 1.13
N LYS A 64 8.14 6.07 1.44
CA LYS A 64 8.97 7.00 0.67
C LYS A 64 9.12 6.48 -0.76
N GLY A 65 8.62 7.23 -1.74
CA GLY A 65 8.77 6.93 -3.17
C GLY A 65 7.49 6.50 -3.90
N THR A 66 6.36 6.31 -3.21
CA THR A 66 5.09 5.90 -3.84
C THR A 66 4.10 7.04 -4.08
N CYS A 67 4.46 8.28 -3.75
CA CYS A 67 3.70 9.44 -4.24
C CYS A 67 3.82 9.48 -5.76
N LYS A 68 2.82 8.87 -6.44
CA LYS A 68 2.40 9.32 -7.78
C LYS A 68 2.36 10.85 -7.72
N GLN A 69 2.87 11.49 -8.77
CA GLN A 69 3.41 12.86 -8.80
C GLN A 69 2.52 14.01 -8.27
N ASP A 70 1.30 13.76 -7.76
CA ASP A 70 0.35 14.77 -7.27
C ASP A 70 -0.23 14.50 -5.86
N ALA A 71 0.21 13.47 -5.13
CA ALA A 71 -0.33 13.17 -3.80
C ALA A 71 0.17 14.17 -2.73
N THR A 72 -0.57 15.27 -2.58
CA THR A 72 -0.35 16.26 -1.50
C THR A 72 -0.83 15.70 -0.15
N TYR A 73 -0.27 16.13 0.97
CA TYR A 73 -0.70 15.72 2.32
C TYR A 73 -2.21 15.88 2.56
N SER A 74 -2.84 16.90 1.97
CA SER A 74 -4.29 17.09 2.03
C SER A 74 -5.06 15.93 1.41
N VAL A 75 -4.67 15.50 0.22
CA VAL A 75 -5.31 14.40 -0.52
C VAL A 75 -5.17 13.09 0.25
N ILE A 76 -3.98 12.84 0.80
CA ILE A 76 -3.71 11.63 1.59
C ILE A 76 -4.59 11.61 2.85
N LEU A 77 -4.68 12.73 3.56
CA LEU A 77 -5.50 12.85 4.76
C LEU A 77 -6.99 12.66 4.45
N GLU A 78 -7.48 13.27 3.37
CA GLU A 78 -8.86 13.12 2.92
C GLU A 78 -9.17 11.66 2.55
N ASP A 79 -8.28 11.01 1.81
CA ASP A 79 -8.41 9.60 1.46
C ASP A 79 -8.44 8.70 2.70
N LEU A 80 -7.56 8.95 3.68
CA LEU A 80 -7.49 8.18 4.92
C LEU A 80 -8.79 8.32 5.73
N LYS A 81 -9.30 9.55 5.90
CA LYS A 81 -10.59 9.80 6.56
C LYS A 81 -11.74 9.13 5.82
N ARG A 82 -11.77 9.23 4.49
CA ARG A 82 -12.78 8.56 3.65
C ARG A 82 -12.74 7.05 3.84
N PHE A 83 -11.56 6.44 3.85
CA PHE A 83 -11.42 5.00 4.07
C PHE A 83 -11.88 4.60 5.47
N GLN A 84 -11.48 5.33 6.51
CA GLN A 84 -11.91 5.07 7.89
C GLN A 84 -13.44 5.10 8.01
N GLU A 85 -14.09 6.13 7.44
CA GLU A 85 -15.55 6.24 7.42
C GLU A 85 -16.21 5.09 6.67
N ALA A 86 -15.69 4.73 5.49
CA ALA A 86 -16.21 3.64 4.69
C ALA A 86 -16.11 2.30 5.44
N TRP A 87 -14.97 2.04 6.09
CA TRP A 87 -14.78 0.85 6.92
C TRP A 87 -15.75 0.80 8.10
N LEU A 88 -15.96 1.92 8.80
CA LEU A 88 -16.88 2.00 9.94
C LEU A 88 -18.33 1.75 9.52
N LYS A 89 -18.72 2.26 8.34
CA LYS A 89 -20.07 2.11 7.78
C LYS A 89 -20.26 0.82 6.99
N LEU A 90 -19.19 0.04 6.78
CA LEU A 90 -19.14 -1.06 5.82
C LEU A 90 -19.64 -0.63 4.42
N ASP A 91 -19.37 0.62 4.05
CA ASP A 91 -19.73 1.22 2.79
C ASP A 91 -18.70 0.84 1.72
N PHE A 92 -18.77 -0.42 1.30
CA PHE A 92 -17.98 -0.92 0.20
C PHE A 92 -18.62 -0.45 -1.10
N ARG A 93 -17.83 0.21 -1.96
CA ARG A 93 -18.25 0.56 -3.32
C ARG A 93 -18.66 -0.70 -4.10
N GLU A 94 -19.35 -0.48 -5.21
CA GLU A 94 -19.74 -1.56 -6.11
C GLU A 94 -18.55 -2.46 -6.47
N PRO A 95 -18.71 -3.79 -6.38
CA PRO A 95 -17.66 -4.73 -6.73
C PRO A 95 -17.17 -4.50 -8.16
N ILE A 96 -15.84 -4.44 -8.33
CA ILE A 96 -15.24 -4.34 -9.65
C ILE A 96 -15.34 -5.74 -10.31
N LEU A 97 -16.23 -5.86 -11.30
CA LEU A 97 -16.38 -7.08 -12.09
C LEU A 97 -15.35 -7.10 -13.22
N ARG A 98 -14.33 -7.96 -13.10
CA ARG A 98 -13.35 -8.23 -14.17
C ARG A 98 -13.57 -9.62 -14.76
N SER A 99 -13.58 -9.71 -16.09
CA SER A 99 -13.61 -10.99 -16.79
C SER A 99 -12.21 -11.59 -16.81
N LEU A 100 -12.00 -12.69 -16.10
CA LEU A 100 -10.69 -13.36 -16.04
C LEU A 100 -10.40 -14.24 -17.27
N GLY A 101 -11.28 -14.26 -18.28
CA GLY A 101 -11.15 -15.14 -19.44
C GLY A 101 -11.35 -16.63 -19.11
N GLY A 102 -11.49 -17.47 -20.14
CA GLY A 102 -11.83 -18.90 -19.99
C GLY A 102 -10.69 -19.82 -19.53
N ALA A 103 -9.46 -19.32 -19.46
CA ALA A 103 -8.32 -20.13 -19.04
C ALA A 103 -8.35 -20.32 -17.52
N ARG A 104 -8.77 -21.51 -17.06
CA ARG A 104 -8.57 -21.94 -15.67
C ARG A 104 -7.08 -22.09 -15.41
N GLY A 105 -6.47 -21.05 -14.84
CA GLY A 105 -5.12 -21.12 -14.30
C GLY A 105 -5.16 -21.66 -12.87
N PRO A 106 -4.50 -22.78 -12.54
CA PRO A 106 -4.46 -23.30 -11.17
C PRO A 106 -3.61 -22.43 -10.23
N LEU A 107 -2.78 -21.54 -10.78
CA LEU A 107 -1.88 -20.68 -10.03
C LEU A 107 -2.38 -19.24 -10.06
N TRP A 108 -2.56 -18.66 -8.88
CA TRP A 108 -2.91 -17.26 -8.74
C TRP A 108 -2.23 -16.66 -7.51
N ASP A 109 -2.01 -15.35 -7.54
CA ASP A 109 -1.53 -14.54 -6.43
C ASP A 109 -2.28 -13.19 -6.43
N LEU A 110 -2.37 -12.55 -5.28
CA LEU A 110 -2.98 -11.23 -5.10
C LEU A 110 -1.99 -10.33 -4.38
N ARG A 111 -1.37 -9.40 -5.11
CA ARG A 111 -0.35 -8.50 -4.54
C ARG A 111 -0.42 -7.11 -5.14
N GLU A 112 -0.26 -6.12 -4.27
CA GLU A 112 -0.05 -4.71 -4.64
C GLU A 112 -1.07 -4.16 -5.66
N GLY A 113 -2.34 -4.53 -5.51
CA GLY A 113 -3.39 -4.07 -6.41
C GLY A 113 -3.49 -4.84 -7.73
N PHE A 114 -2.81 -5.99 -7.85
CA PHE A 114 -2.93 -6.91 -8.98
C PHE A 114 -3.46 -8.26 -8.55
N TYR A 115 -4.41 -8.78 -9.34
CA TYR A 115 -4.68 -10.21 -9.42
C TYR A 115 -3.77 -10.81 -10.48
N ILE A 116 -2.95 -11.78 -10.11
CA ILE A 116 -1.93 -12.34 -10.98
C ILE A 116 -2.24 -13.81 -11.15
N LYS A 117 -2.26 -14.29 -12.38
CA LYS A 117 -2.55 -15.70 -12.67
C LYS A 117 -1.53 -16.31 -13.60
N GLY A 118 -1.18 -17.56 -13.33
CA GLY A 118 -0.39 -18.43 -14.18
C GLY A 118 -1.29 -19.42 -14.91
N PHE A 119 -1.14 -19.55 -16.23
CA PHE A 119 -1.90 -20.49 -17.04
C PHE A 119 -1.05 -21.07 -18.19
N SER A 120 -1.57 -22.15 -18.80
CA SER A 120 -0.99 -22.76 -19.99
C SER A 120 -1.73 -22.31 -21.25
N ARG A 121 -1.01 -21.96 -22.32
CA ARG A 121 -1.61 -21.62 -23.62
C ARG A 121 -2.18 -22.83 -24.37
N THR A 122 -1.65 -24.03 -24.11
CA THR A 122 -1.92 -25.26 -24.88
C THR A 122 -2.67 -26.31 -24.08
N GLU A 123 -3.35 -25.91 -22.99
CA GLU A 123 -4.00 -26.84 -22.04
C GLU A 123 -3.03 -27.82 -21.36
N GLY A 124 -1.75 -27.44 -21.27
CA GLY A 124 -0.72 -28.18 -20.54
C GLY A 124 -0.97 -28.22 -19.03
N ARG A 125 -0.36 -29.20 -18.36
CA ARG A 125 -0.47 -29.37 -16.90
C ARG A 125 0.16 -28.23 -16.11
N PHE A 126 1.20 -27.62 -16.68
CA PHE A 126 2.00 -26.59 -16.05
C PHE A 126 1.84 -25.26 -16.77
N ALA A 127 2.02 -24.17 -16.04
CA ALA A 127 1.85 -22.84 -16.60
C ALA A 127 3.08 -22.45 -17.42
N ASP A 128 2.85 -21.77 -18.54
CA ASP A 128 3.91 -21.19 -19.40
C ASP A 128 3.71 -19.68 -19.57
N THR A 129 2.66 -19.13 -18.97
CA THR A 129 2.23 -17.75 -19.15
C THR A 129 1.75 -17.15 -17.84
N ILE A 130 2.11 -15.90 -17.57
CA ILE A 130 1.61 -15.10 -16.44
C ILE A 130 0.85 -13.90 -16.98
N GLN A 131 -0.33 -13.63 -16.42
CA GLN A 131 -1.09 -12.41 -16.68
C GLN A 131 -1.26 -11.64 -15.37
N LEU A 132 -0.88 -10.38 -15.38
CA LEU A 132 -1.16 -9.43 -14.31
C LEU A 132 -2.45 -8.68 -14.67
N ILE A 133 -3.39 -8.63 -13.74
CA ILE A 133 -4.70 -7.99 -13.92
C ILE A 133 -4.83 -6.92 -12.84
N PRO A 134 -4.74 -5.62 -13.18
CA PRO A 134 -4.99 -4.54 -12.25
C PRO A 134 -6.38 -4.69 -11.63
N LEU A 135 -6.47 -4.50 -10.31
CA LEU A 135 -7.74 -4.53 -9.58
C LEU A 135 -8.53 -3.22 -9.69
N ASP A 136 -7.92 -2.17 -10.22
CA ASP A 136 -8.62 -0.92 -10.50
C ASP A 136 -9.53 -1.07 -11.74
N ALA A 137 -10.51 -0.17 -11.88
CA ALA A 137 -11.45 -0.20 -13.01
C ALA A 137 -10.88 0.47 -14.27
N GLU A 138 -9.83 1.26 -14.13
CA GLU A 138 -9.37 2.23 -15.14
C GLU A 138 -8.16 1.73 -15.92
N THR A 139 -7.31 0.90 -15.32
CA THR A 139 -6.09 0.41 -15.95
C THR A 139 -6.41 -0.79 -16.82
N PRO A 140 -6.05 -0.74 -18.13
CA PRO A 140 -6.18 -1.88 -19.01
C PRO A 140 -5.22 -2.99 -18.60
N ASP A 141 -5.61 -4.24 -18.85
CA ASP A 141 -4.75 -5.38 -18.56
C ASP A 141 -3.46 -5.29 -19.39
N PRO A 142 -2.26 -5.36 -18.75
CA PRO A 142 -1.01 -5.47 -19.47
C PRO A 142 -0.96 -6.78 -20.27
N PRO A 143 -0.13 -6.82 -21.34
CA PRO A 143 0.06 -8.04 -22.10
C PRO A 143 0.63 -9.17 -21.22
N PRO A 144 0.21 -10.43 -21.44
CA PRO A 144 0.73 -11.56 -20.67
C PRO A 144 2.24 -11.77 -20.91
N LEU A 145 2.94 -12.15 -19.85
CA LEU A 145 4.32 -12.61 -19.88
C LEU A 145 4.34 -14.07 -20.33
N MET A 146 4.95 -14.33 -21.48
CA MET A 146 5.02 -15.67 -22.06
C MET A 146 6.43 -16.24 -21.91
N PHE A 147 6.52 -17.47 -21.45
CA PHE A 147 7.77 -18.20 -21.27
C PHE A 147 7.87 -19.34 -22.29
N ASN A 148 9.10 -19.72 -22.61
CA ASN A 148 9.41 -20.89 -23.46
C ASN A 148 9.64 -22.16 -22.63
N PHE A 149 9.35 -22.11 -21.33
CA PHE A 149 9.43 -23.21 -20.38
C PHE A 149 8.19 -23.22 -19.50
N GLU A 150 7.95 -24.36 -18.87
CA GLU A 150 6.84 -24.57 -17.95
C GLU A 150 7.29 -24.39 -16.49
N PHE A 151 6.41 -23.86 -15.66
CA PHE A 151 6.62 -23.69 -14.21
C PHE A 151 5.43 -24.24 -13.41
N LYS A 152 5.75 -24.68 -12.18
CA LYS A 152 4.79 -25.26 -11.23
C LYS A 152 4.25 -24.24 -10.25
N GLU A 153 5.08 -23.29 -9.86
CA GLU A 153 4.74 -22.23 -8.91
C GLU A 153 5.40 -20.93 -9.35
N PHE A 154 4.80 -19.81 -8.95
CA PHE A 154 5.39 -18.51 -9.13
C PHE A 154 5.05 -17.60 -7.95
N THR A 155 5.86 -16.58 -7.74
CA THR A 155 5.52 -15.42 -6.91
C THR A 155 6.03 -14.16 -7.60
N THR A 156 5.38 -13.04 -7.34
CA THR A 156 5.72 -11.75 -7.95
C THR A 156 5.89 -10.68 -6.89
N ASP A 157 6.75 -9.72 -7.16
CA ASP A 157 6.83 -8.43 -6.46
C ASP A 157 6.73 -7.34 -7.56
N PRO A 158 5.51 -6.84 -7.85
CA PRO A 158 5.31 -5.81 -8.85
C PRO A 158 6.08 -4.53 -8.56
N GLY A 159 6.18 -4.12 -7.29
CA GLY A 159 6.92 -2.94 -6.83
C GLY A 159 8.42 -3.00 -7.14
N GLN A 160 8.99 -4.20 -7.21
CA GLN A 160 10.38 -4.43 -7.64
C GLN A 160 10.52 -4.89 -9.09
N ALA A 161 9.42 -4.97 -9.84
CA ALA A 161 9.37 -5.56 -11.18
C ALA A 161 10.01 -6.97 -11.22
N LEU A 162 9.75 -7.78 -10.18
CA LEU A 162 10.35 -9.09 -9.98
C LEU A 162 9.31 -10.21 -10.10
N VAL A 163 9.72 -11.29 -10.77
CA VAL A 163 8.98 -12.57 -10.77
C VAL A 163 9.95 -13.70 -10.48
N VAL A 164 9.54 -14.60 -9.59
CA VAL A 164 10.26 -15.83 -9.26
C VAL A 164 9.42 -16.99 -9.75
N LEU A 165 10.06 -17.88 -10.52
CA LEU A 165 9.43 -19.03 -11.14
C LEU A 165 10.11 -20.30 -10.65
N MET A 166 9.32 -21.27 -10.23
CA MET A 166 9.81 -22.58 -9.83
C MET A 166 9.46 -23.60 -10.90
N SER A 167 10.47 -24.07 -11.61
CA SER A 167 10.36 -25.28 -12.42
C SER A 167 10.51 -26.50 -11.51
N GLY A 168 9.80 -27.59 -11.83
CA GLY A 168 10.11 -28.88 -11.23
C GLY A 168 11.04 -29.66 -12.14
N ASP A 169 11.87 -30.55 -11.58
CA ASP A 169 12.56 -31.58 -12.38
C ASP A 169 11.50 -32.31 -13.22
N LEU A 170 11.57 -32.14 -14.54
CA LEU A 170 10.69 -32.83 -15.50
C LEU A 170 11.12 -34.28 -15.74
N ASP A 171 12.24 -34.73 -15.16
CA ASP A 171 12.83 -36.06 -15.38
C ASP A 171 13.16 -36.82 -14.08
N ARG A 172 12.14 -37.24 -13.32
CA ARG A 172 12.26 -38.38 -12.40
C ARG A 172 11.08 -39.33 -12.52
N GLN A 173 10.89 -39.89 -13.70
CA GLN A 173 10.41 -41.28 -13.79
C GLN A 173 11.64 -42.19 -13.67
N ALA A 174 11.95 -42.62 -12.44
CA ALA A 174 12.73 -43.83 -12.27
C ALA A 174 11.82 -45.01 -12.67
N PRO A 175 12.24 -45.90 -13.58
CA PRO A 175 11.52 -47.14 -13.81
C PRO A 175 11.77 -48.01 -12.58
N PHE A 176 10.75 -48.23 -11.75
CA PHE A 176 10.77 -49.38 -10.86
C PHE A 176 10.39 -50.59 -11.71
N ASP A 177 11.42 -51.27 -12.20
CA ASP A 177 11.35 -52.68 -12.54
C ASP A 177 10.69 -53.43 -11.38
N SER A 178 9.63 -54.17 -11.69
CA SER A 178 9.01 -55.13 -10.78
C SER A 178 8.77 -56.42 -11.56
N VAL A 179 9.76 -57.31 -11.42
CA VAL A 179 9.75 -58.80 -11.45
C VAL A 179 8.62 -59.49 -12.21
#